data_AF-A0A316QHX3-F1
#
_entry.id   AF-A0A316QHX3-F1
#
_cell.length_a   1.000
_cell.length_b   1.000
_cell.length_c   1.000
_cell.angle_alpha   90.00
_cell.angle_beta   90.00
_cell.angle_gamma   90.00
#
_symmetry.space_group_name_H-M   'P 1'
#
loop_
_entity.id
_entity.type
_entity.pdbx_description
1 polymer ?
#
loop_
_entity_poly.entity_id
_entity_poly.type
_entity_poly.pdbx_seq_one_letter_code
_entity_poly.pdbx_strand_id
1 'polypeptide(L)'
;MTNTEENEKRLRGSLDYAICKKAVLASSIILAAVAVVLILLSWAVHSFRVMLVLIPIALFCVPTAAINGYQMRQMIKCRDSVSFHESVLTDPQPYPGAGVIFSVAWQDADGHSVWAQTHAIAQTRGLLRLNFSELNGKRVLVAYHKPTEQVFVVRVLEEKSEHPS
;
A
#
# COMPACT_ATOMS: atom_id res chain seq x y z
N MET A 1 11.48 -1.27 25.43
CA MET A 1 10.78 -0.88 24.19
C MET A 1 9.38 -0.44 24.60
N THR A 2 9.01 0.79 24.28
CA THR A 2 7.64 1.27 24.51
C THR A 2 6.70 0.55 23.52
N ASN A 3 5.42 0.40 23.88
CA ASN A 3 4.39 -0.16 23.00
C ASN A 3 4.40 0.55 21.62
N THR A 4 4.65 1.86 21.62
CA THR A 4 4.83 2.70 20.44
C THR A 4 5.95 2.26 19.50
N GLU A 5 7.16 1.98 20.01
CA GLU A 5 8.30 1.57 19.19
C GLU A 5 8.05 0.20 18.54
N GLU A 6 7.42 -0.71 19.27
CA GLU A 6 7.06 -2.02 18.74
C GLU A 6 5.99 -1.90 17.64
N ASN A 7 4.96 -1.08 17.87
CA ASN A 7 3.92 -0.81 16.89
C ASN A 7 4.49 -0.18 15.63
N GLU A 8 5.40 0.79 15.76
CA GLU A 8 6.07 1.39 14.61
C GLU A 8 6.84 0.34 13.81
N LYS A 9 7.58 -0.55 14.48
CA LYS A 9 8.31 -1.63 13.81
C LYS A 9 7.36 -2.57 13.07
N ARG A 10 6.24 -2.96 13.69
CA ARG A 10 5.21 -3.81 13.05
C ARG A 10 4.56 -3.13 11.85
N LEU A 11 4.24 -1.84 11.96
CA LEU A 11 3.65 -1.05 10.87
C LEU A 11 4.63 -0.84 9.72
N ARG A 12 5.92 -0.60 9.98
CA ARG A 12 6.96 -0.54 8.94
C ARG A 12 7.20 -1.88 8.26
N GLY A 13 6.97 -2.98 8.97
CA GLY A 13 7.04 -4.34 8.45
C GLY A 13 5.75 -4.82 7.78
N SER A 14 4.70 -4.00 7.75
CA SER A 14 3.39 -4.38 7.21
C SER A 14 3.43 -4.54 5.68
N LEU A 15 2.52 -5.37 5.18
CA LEU A 15 2.29 -5.58 3.74
C LEU A 15 1.99 -4.26 3.04
N ASP A 16 1.07 -3.47 3.58
CA ASP A 16 0.68 -2.17 3.01
C ASP A 16 1.86 -1.19 2.96
N TYR A 17 2.71 -1.15 3.98
CA TYR A 17 3.91 -0.31 3.98
C TYR A 17 4.91 -0.77 2.94
N ALA A 18 5.10 -2.08 2.78
CA ALA A 18 5.98 -2.65 1.76
C ALA A 18 5.49 -2.32 0.33
N ILE A 19 4.17 -2.37 0.09
CA ILE A 19 3.55 -1.99 -1.18
C ILE A 19 3.79 -0.51 -1.48
N CYS A 20 3.50 0.37 -0.51
CA CYS A 20 3.72 1.81 -0.66
C CYS A 20 5.20 2.12 -0.89
N LYS A 21 6.11 1.52 -0.12
CA LYS A 21 7.56 1.70 -0.25
C LYS A 21 8.05 1.31 -1.64
N LYS A 22 7.62 0.16 -2.16
CA LYS A 22 7.96 -0.29 -3.52
C LYS A 22 7.44 0.69 -4.58
N ALA A 23 6.21 1.21 -4.43
CA ALA A 23 5.63 2.18 -5.36
C ALA A 23 6.38 3.52 -5.37
N VAL A 24 6.77 4.02 -4.19
CA VAL A 24 7.60 5.22 -4.06
C VAL A 24 8.95 5.00 -4.74
N LEU A 25 9.64 3.90 -4.43
CA LEU A 25 10.94 3.58 -5.03
C LEU A 25 10.86 3.47 -6.56
N ALA A 26 9.87 2.76 -7.09
CA ALA A 26 9.68 2.62 -8.54
C ALA A 26 9.44 3.99 -9.20
N SER A 27 8.55 4.80 -8.62
CA SER A 27 8.25 6.15 -9.14
C SER A 27 9.47 7.07 -9.09
N SER A 28 10.25 7.02 -8.01
CA SER A 28 11.48 7.80 -7.86
C SER A 28 12.56 7.40 -8.85
N ILE A 29 12.74 6.10 -9.11
CA ILE A 29 13.69 5.59 -10.12
C ILE A 29 13.29 6.07 -11.51
N ILE A 30 12.00 5.97 -11.86
CA ILE A 30 11.50 6.45 -13.16
C ILE A 30 11.72 7.96 -13.29
N LEU A 31 11.40 8.75 -12.27
CA LEU A 31 11.63 10.21 -12.30
C LEU A 31 13.11 10.56 -12.45
N ALA A 32 14.01 9.86 -11.75
CA ALA A 32 15.45 10.06 -11.90
C ALA A 32 15.92 9.74 -13.34
N ALA A 33 15.44 8.63 -13.91
CA ALA A 33 15.76 8.27 -15.29
C ALA A 33 15.23 9.32 -16.29
N VAL A 34 13.98 9.78 -16.12
CA VAL A 34 13.39 10.86 -16.94
C VAL A 34 14.23 12.14 -16.84
N ALA A 35 14.66 12.54 -15.64
CA ALA A 35 15.49 13.71 -15.43
C ALA A 35 16.85 13.60 -16.13
N VAL A 36 17.53 12.45 -16.02
CA VAL A 36 18.80 12.20 -16.71
C VAL A 36 18.62 12.30 -18.24
N VAL A 37 17.56 11.69 -18.78
CA VAL A 37 17.26 11.78 -20.22
C VAL A 37 17.00 13.22 -20.64
N LEU A 38 16.25 14.01 -19.86
CA LEU A 38 16.02 15.43 -20.14
C LEU A 38 17.32 16.25 -20.11
N ILE A 39 18.23 16.00 -19.17
CA ILE A 39 19.54 16.65 -19.10
C ILE A 39 20.36 16.36 -20.35
N LEU A 40 20.47 15.08 -20.75
CA LEU A 40 21.20 14.68 -21.95
C LEU A 40 20.61 15.29 -23.23
N LEU A 41 19.28 15.35 -23.32
CA LEU A 41 18.58 15.90 -24.47
C LEU A 41 18.59 17.42 -24.53
N SER A 42 18.81 18.11 -23.41
CA SER A 42 18.95 19.57 -23.37
C SER A 42 20.21 20.03 -24.13
N TRP A 43 21.18 19.14 -24.34
CA TRP A 43 22.38 19.39 -25.14
C TRP A 43 22.17 19.13 -26.64
N ALA A 44 21.10 18.41 -27.01
CA ALA A 44 20.74 18.10 -28.38
C ALA A 44 19.57 18.99 -28.83
N VAL A 45 19.82 19.91 -29.77
CA VAL A 45 18.88 20.96 -30.23
C VAL A 45 17.63 20.40 -30.97
N HIS A 46 17.37 19.09 -30.98
CA HIS A 46 16.29 18.45 -31.76
C HIS A 46 15.28 17.60 -30.95
N SER A 47 15.19 17.80 -29.63
CA SER A 47 14.55 16.83 -28.72
C SER A 47 13.07 17.08 -28.37
N PHE A 48 12.34 17.96 -29.09
CA PHE A 48 10.96 18.32 -28.72
C PHE A 48 10.01 17.11 -28.64
N ARG A 49 10.15 16.15 -29.55
CA ARG A 49 9.32 14.93 -29.59
C ARG A 49 9.52 14.04 -28.35
N VAL A 50 10.74 13.96 -27.83
CA VAL A 50 11.04 13.15 -26.64
C VAL A 50 10.53 13.83 -25.39
N MET A 51 10.63 15.16 -25.32
CA MET A 51 10.05 15.94 -24.21
C MET A 51 8.54 15.70 -24.07
N LEU A 52 7.79 15.65 -25.18
CA LEU A 52 6.36 15.36 -25.18
C LEU A 52 6.01 13.97 -24.63
N VAL A 53 6.89 12.98 -24.76
CA VAL A 53 6.68 11.62 -24.22
C VAL A 53 7.03 11.56 -22.73
N LEU A 54 8.03 12.31 -22.28
CA LEU A 54 8.51 12.29 -20.89
C LEU A 54 7.59 13.06 -19.93
N ILE A 55 6.93 14.12 -20.40
CA ILE A 55 6.03 14.94 -19.56
C ILE A 55 4.88 14.10 -18.97
N PRO A 56 4.11 13.31 -19.73
CA PRO A 56 3.07 12.44 -19.18
C PRO A 56 3.60 11.43 -18.16
N ILE A 57 4.80 10.88 -18.38
CA ILE A 57 5.43 9.93 -17.46
C ILE A 57 5.73 10.62 -16.12
N ALA A 58 6.34 11.80 -16.16
CA ALA A 58 6.62 12.58 -14.95
C ALA A 58 5.32 12.99 -14.21
N LEU A 59 4.32 13.45 -14.96
CA LEU A 59 3.00 13.82 -14.42
C LEU A 59 2.27 12.63 -13.76
N PHE A 60 2.54 11.40 -14.18
CA PHE A 60 1.99 10.21 -13.55
C PHE A 60 2.80 9.76 -12.32
N CYS A 61 4.12 9.79 -12.39
CA CYS A 61 4.99 9.32 -11.30
C CYS A 61 4.98 10.24 -10.08
N VAL A 62 4.87 11.57 -10.24
CA VAL A 62 4.89 12.51 -9.11
C VAL A 62 3.69 12.31 -8.16
N PRO A 63 2.42 12.30 -8.62
CA PRO A 63 1.27 12.03 -7.76
C PRO A 63 1.35 10.64 -7.13
N THR A 64 1.80 9.64 -7.89
CA THR A 64 1.96 8.27 -7.38
C THR A 64 2.94 8.22 -6.21
N ALA A 65 4.12 8.84 -6.32
CA ALA A 65 5.08 8.93 -5.23
C ALA A 65 4.52 9.70 -4.02
N ALA A 66 3.81 10.81 -4.27
CA ALA A 66 3.24 11.65 -3.22
C ALA A 66 2.15 10.93 -2.42
N ILE A 67 1.20 10.28 -3.09
CA ILE A 67 0.10 9.54 -2.46
C ILE A 67 0.65 8.39 -1.61
N ASN A 68 1.56 7.58 -2.17
CA ASN A 68 2.15 6.46 -1.45
C ASN A 68 3.02 6.93 -0.28
N GLY A 69 3.80 8.01 -0.45
CA GLY A 69 4.57 8.60 0.64
C GLY A 69 3.69 9.18 1.76
N TYR A 70 2.54 9.77 1.41
CA TYR A 70 1.56 10.23 2.37
C TYR A 70 0.95 9.06 3.17
N GLN A 71 0.55 7.99 2.50
CA GLN A 71 0.02 6.78 3.15
C GLN A 71 1.04 6.18 4.12
N MET A 72 2.31 6.04 3.71
CA MET A 72 3.37 5.58 4.63
C MET A 72 3.48 6.46 5.87
N ARG A 73 3.40 7.79 5.74
CA ARG A 73 3.43 8.70 6.88
C ARG A 73 2.20 8.52 7.78
N GLN A 74 1.02 8.33 7.20
CA GLN A 74 -0.21 8.11 7.99
C GLN A 74 -0.13 6.84 8.82
N MET A 75 0.39 5.75 8.25
CA MET A 75 0.62 4.51 8.99
C MET A 75 1.51 4.75 10.22
N ILE A 76 2.63 5.47 10.06
CA ILE A 76 3.52 5.77 11.18
C ILE A 76 2.85 6.68 12.22
N LYS A 77 2.01 7.62 11.81
CA LYS A 77 1.26 8.47 12.76
C LYS A 77 0.28 7.68 13.63
N CYS A 78 -0.19 6.53 13.17
CA CYS A 78 -1.14 5.71 13.90
C CYS A 78 -0.48 4.87 15.02
N ARG A 79 0.85 4.79 15.08
CA ARG A 79 1.63 3.87 15.97
C ARG A 79 1.27 3.94 17.46
N ASP A 80 0.74 5.08 17.91
CA ASP A 80 0.49 5.34 19.34
C ASP A 80 -0.76 4.61 19.86
N SER A 81 -1.68 4.18 19.00
CA SER A 81 -2.93 3.52 19.43
C SER A 81 -3.46 2.45 18.46
N VAL A 82 -2.56 1.66 17.86
CA VAL A 82 -2.95 0.53 17.00
C VAL A 82 -3.32 -0.69 17.83
N SER A 83 -4.42 -1.33 17.46
CA SER A 83 -4.81 -2.67 17.88
C SER A 83 -4.69 -3.66 16.71
N PHE A 84 -4.38 -4.92 17.00
CA PHE A 84 -4.19 -5.94 15.97
C PHE A 84 -5.28 -6.99 16.03
N HIS A 85 -5.87 -7.31 14.88
CA HIS A 85 -6.99 -8.24 14.79
C HIS A 85 -6.81 -9.19 13.61
N GLU A 86 -7.28 -10.42 13.74
CA GLU A 86 -7.40 -11.31 12.61
C GLU A 86 -8.69 -11.01 11.84
N SER A 87 -8.61 -11.00 10.52
CA SER A 87 -9.74 -10.75 9.65
C SER A 87 -9.62 -11.53 8.34
N VAL A 88 -10.66 -11.46 7.52
CA VAL A 88 -10.70 -12.01 6.17
C VAL A 88 -10.92 -10.87 5.20
N LEU A 89 -10.09 -10.81 4.16
CA LEU A 89 -10.28 -9.85 3.07
C LEU A 89 -11.47 -10.25 2.22
N THR A 90 -12.44 -9.36 2.07
CA THR A 90 -13.68 -9.59 1.31
C THR A 90 -14.01 -8.39 0.44
N ASP A 91 -14.96 -8.56 -0.49
CA ASP A 91 -15.55 -7.51 -1.32
C ASP A 91 -14.53 -6.55 -1.97
N PRO A 92 -13.60 -7.06 -2.81
CA PRO A 92 -12.66 -6.20 -3.52
C PRO A 92 -13.38 -5.19 -4.41
N GLN A 93 -13.16 -3.91 -4.18
CA GLN A 93 -13.70 -2.81 -4.97
C GLN A 93 -12.58 -1.96 -5.58
N PRO A 94 -12.66 -1.59 -6.88
CA PRO A 94 -11.66 -0.73 -7.48
C PRO A 94 -11.68 0.68 -6.84
N TYR A 95 -10.50 1.26 -6.61
CA TYR A 95 -10.34 2.61 -6.06
C TYR A 95 -9.66 3.54 -7.08
N PRO A 96 -10.08 4.82 -7.18
CA PRO A 96 -9.43 5.80 -8.04
C PRO A 96 -7.92 5.91 -7.76
N GLY A 97 -7.12 6.08 -8.82
CA GLY A 97 -5.66 6.08 -8.68
C GLY A 97 -5.05 4.67 -8.72
N ALA A 98 -5.75 3.75 -9.38
CA ALA A 98 -5.33 2.37 -9.58
C ALA A 98 -5.12 1.66 -8.24
N GLY A 99 -6.10 1.71 -7.33
CA GLY A 99 -6.15 1.04 -6.02
C GLY A 99 -7.26 -0.02 -5.94
N VAL A 100 -7.33 -0.75 -4.83
CA VAL A 100 -8.43 -1.66 -4.47
C VAL A 100 -8.69 -1.52 -2.98
N ILE A 101 -9.95 -1.39 -2.63
CA ILE A 101 -10.45 -1.46 -1.27
C ILE A 101 -10.90 -2.88 -1.00
N PHE A 102 -10.53 -3.42 0.17
CA PHE A 102 -11.14 -4.63 0.71
C PHE A 102 -11.92 -4.30 1.98
N SER A 103 -13.01 -5.04 2.18
CA SER A 103 -13.71 -5.11 3.45
C SER A 103 -13.00 -6.07 4.40
N VAL A 104 -12.95 -5.67 5.66
CA VAL A 104 -12.47 -6.50 6.77
C VAL A 104 -13.49 -6.48 7.90
N ALA A 105 -13.65 -7.63 8.54
CA ALA A 105 -14.48 -7.79 9.72
C ALA A 105 -13.73 -8.54 10.83
N TRP A 106 -13.90 -8.10 12.07
CA TRP A 106 -13.38 -8.79 13.25
C TRP A 106 -14.34 -8.60 14.44
N GLN A 107 -14.20 -9.43 15.47
CA GLN A 107 -14.89 -9.20 16.74
C GLN A 107 -14.03 -8.36 17.67
N ASP A 108 -14.61 -7.32 18.26
CA ASP A 108 -13.96 -6.58 19.34
C ASP A 108 -13.95 -7.38 20.66
N ALA A 109 -13.34 -6.80 21.70
CA ALA A 109 -13.24 -7.45 23.01
C ALA A 109 -14.61 -7.66 23.69
N ASP A 110 -15.64 -6.95 23.24
CA ASP A 110 -17.00 -7.01 23.75
C ASP A 110 -17.90 -7.94 22.91
N GLY A 111 -17.35 -8.59 21.88
CA GLY A 111 -18.04 -9.52 21.00
C GLY A 111 -18.82 -8.86 19.86
N HIS A 112 -18.70 -7.54 19.67
CA HIS A 112 -19.35 -6.84 18.56
C HIS A 112 -18.56 -7.04 17.26
N SER A 113 -19.29 -7.21 16.15
CA SER A 113 -18.68 -7.25 14.82
C SER A 113 -18.34 -5.84 14.35
N VAL A 114 -17.06 -5.57 14.16
CA VAL A 114 -16.55 -4.33 13.57
C VAL A 114 -16.30 -4.56 12.08
N TRP A 115 -16.80 -3.65 11.26
CA TRP A 115 -16.63 -3.66 9.81
C TRP A 115 -15.86 -2.42 9.38
N ALA A 116 -14.82 -2.60 8.58
CA ALA A 116 -14.00 -1.49 8.09
C ALA A 116 -13.41 -1.79 6.72
N GLN A 117 -12.87 -0.76 6.08
CA GLN A 117 -12.27 -0.83 4.75
C GLN A 117 -10.77 -0.56 4.80
N THR A 118 -10.01 -1.28 3.99
CA THR A 118 -8.56 -1.08 3.84
C THR A 118 -8.22 -0.74 2.39
N HIS A 119 -7.69 0.47 2.20
CA HIS A 119 -7.52 1.10 0.88
C HIS A 119 -6.21 0.72 0.17
N ALA A 120 -5.27 0.06 0.86
CA ALA A 120 -3.86 0.01 0.42
C ALA A 120 -3.42 -1.32 -0.21
N ILE A 121 -4.27 -2.34 -0.20
CA ILE A 121 -3.84 -3.72 -0.50
C ILE A 121 -3.47 -3.94 -1.96
N ALA A 122 -4.11 -3.26 -2.91
CA ALA A 122 -3.82 -3.51 -4.32
C ALA A 122 -3.87 -2.25 -5.17
N GLN A 123 -2.71 -1.62 -5.37
CA GLN A 123 -2.61 -0.68 -6.46
C GLN A 123 -2.52 -1.44 -7.82
N THR A 124 -3.60 -1.49 -8.59
CA THR A 124 -3.74 -2.20 -9.87
C THR A 124 -2.92 -1.55 -11.00
N ARG A 125 -1.63 -1.89 -11.13
CA ARG A 125 -0.87 -1.83 -12.41
C ARG A 125 0.55 -2.37 -12.26
N GLY A 126 0.86 -3.47 -12.96
CA GLY A 126 2.24 -3.93 -13.24
C GLY A 126 2.58 -5.37 -12.82
N LEU A 127 3.55 -5.95 -13.55
CA LEU A 127 4.10 -7.33 -13.49
C LEU A 127 4.63 -7.83 -12.12
N LEU A 128 4.53 -7.03 -11.06
CA LEU A 128 5.20 -7.22 -9.76
C LEU A 128 4.24 -7.26 -8.56
N ARG A 129 2.93 -7.41 -8.80
CA ARG A 129 1.90 -7.36 -7.75
C ARG A 129 1.03 -8.61 -7.76
N LEU A 130 0.68 -9.10 -6.57
CA LEU A 130 -0.37 -10.10 -6.38
C LEU A 130 -1.65 -9.57 -7.02
N ASN A 131 -2.32 -10.42 -7.80
CA ASN A 131 -3.63 -10.08 -8.32
C ASN A 131 -4.58 -9.92 -7.12
N PHE A 132 -5.43 -8.89 -7.10
CA PHE A 132 -6.36 -8.70 -5.98
C PHE A 132 -7.28 -9.92 -5.80
N SER A 133 -7.53 -10.68 -6.87
CA SER A 133 -8.22 -11.96 -6.82
C SER A 133 -7.51 -13.00 -5.96
N GLU A 134 -6.18 -12.95 -5.83
CA GLU A 134 -5.38 -13.87 -5.01
C GLU A 134 -5.47 -13.56 -3.51
N LEU A 135 -5.84 -12.32 -3.17
CA LEU A 135 -5.99 -11.85 -1.80
C LEU A 135 -7.42 -11.97 -1.27
N ASN A 136 -8.41 -12.08 -2.16
CA ASN A 136 -9.80 -12.27 -1.77
C ASN A 136 -9.99 -13.58 -1.00
N GLY A 137 -10.69 -13.53 0.13
CA GLY A 137 -10.92 -14.65 1.03
C GLY A 137 -9.71 -15.03 1.89
N LYS A 138 -8.56 -14.36 1.77
CA LYS A 138 -7.38 -14.66 2.60
C LYS A 138 -7.54 -14.12 4.01
N ARG A 139 -7.14 -14.93 4.99
CA ARG A 139 -6.98 -14.51 6.38
C ARG A 139 -5.78 -13.57 6.49
N VAL A 140 -5.96 -12.47 7.20
CA VAL A 140 -4.95 -11.44 7.38
C VAL A 140 -4.89 -10.99 8.83
N LEU A 141 -3.72 -10.54 9.25
CA LEU A 141 -3.58 -9.72 10.44
C LEU A 141 -3.73 -8.25 10.03
N VAL A 142 -4.71 -7.56 10.60
CA VAL A 142 -4.95 -6.13 10.39
C VAL A 142 -4.51 -5.33 11.60
N ALA A 143 -4.08 -4.09 11.33
CA ALA A 143 -3.80 -3.06 12.30
C ALA A 143 -4.92 -2.02 12.22
N TYR A 144 -5.67 -1.87 13.30
CA TYR A 144 -6.77 -0.92 13.43
C TYR A 144 -6.40 0.23 14.36
N HIS A 145 -6.51 1.46 13.85
CA HIS A 145 -6.31 2.67 14.62
C HIS A 145 -7.66 3.33 14.92
N LYS A 146 -8.16 3.12 16.15
CA LYS A 146 -9.49 3.55 16.59
C LYS A 146 -9.77 5.05 16.37
N PRO A 147 -8.84 6.00 16.65
CA PRO A 147 -9.14 7.42 16.51
C PRO A 147 -9.39 7.89 15.07
N THR A 148 -8.82 7.21 14.07
CA THR A 148 -8.96 7.60 12.65
C THR A 148 -9.71 6.57 11.82
N GLU A 149 -10.17 5.49 12.46
CA GLU A 149 -10.81 4.32 11.84
C GLU A 149 -9.98 3.70 10.70
N GLN A 150 -8.66 3.94 10.70
CA GLN A 150 -7.77 3.44 9.65
C GLN A 150 -7.42 1.97 9.89
N VAL A 151 -7.47 1.20 8.81
CA VAL A 151 -7.09 -0.21 8.78
C VAL A 151 -5.94 -0.43 7.82
N PHE A 152 -4.91 -1.12 8.30
CA PHE A 152 -3.76 -1.54 7.51
C PHE A 152 -3.60 -3.06 7.56
N VAL A 153 -3.27 -3.68 6.43
CA VAL A 153 -2.90 -5.09 6.40
C VAL A 153 -1.44 -5.26 6.78
N VAL A 154 -1.22 -5.99 7.88
CA VAL A 154 0.10 -6.30 8.40
C VAL A 154 0.71 -7.46 7.63
N ARG A 155 0.00 -8.57 7.52
CA ARG A 155 0.44 -9.76 6.78
C ARG A 155 -0.73 -10.67 6.45
N VAL A 156 -0.56 -11.49 5.40
CA VAL A 156 -1.42 -12.64 5.15
C VAL A 156 -1.05 -13.73 6.16
N LEU A 157 -2.06 -14.37 6.75
CA LEU A 157 -1.89 -15.52 7.62
C LEU A 157 -1.94 -16.77 6.74
N GLU A 158 -0.90 -17.59 6.80
CA GLU A 158 -0.92 -18.89 6.12
C GLU A 158 -2.08 -19.74 6.67
N GLU A 159 -2.79 -20.42 5.78
CA GLU A 159 -3.71 -21.47 6.21
C GLU A 159 -2.91 -22.51 6.97
N LYS A 160 -3.27 -22.79 8.23
CA LYS A 160 -2.82 -24.02 8.89
C LYS A 160 -3.22 -25.15 7.95
N SER A 161 -2.26 -25.80 7.31
CA SER A 161 -2.50 -27.06 6.62
C SER A 161 -3.03 -28.01 7.67
N GLU A 162 -4.34 -28.29 7.66
CA GLU A 162 -4.86 -29.49 8.29
C GLU A 162 -4.16 -30.66 7.58
N HIS A 163 -3.15 -31.23 8.24
CA HIS A 163 -2.67 -32.56 7.89
C HIS A 163 -3.81 -33.52 8.25
N PRO A 164 -4.40 -34.23 7.28
CA PRO A 164 -5.21 -35.38 7.62
C PRO A 164 -4.24 -36.47 8.12
N SER A 165 -4.37 -36.80 9.39
CA SER A 165 -3.76 -37.96 10.04
C SER A 165 -4.19 -39.27 9.38
#